data_AF-A0A3D8MAR2-F1
#
_entry.id   AF-A0A3D8MAR2-F1
#
_cell.length_a   1.000
_cell.length_b   1.000
_cell.length_c   1.000
_cell.angle_alpha   90.00
_cell.angle_beta   90.00
_cell.angle_gamma   90.00
#
_symmetry.space_group_name_H-M   'P 1'
#
loop_
_entity.id
_entity.type
_entity.pdbx_description
1 polymer ?
#
loop_
_entity_poly.entity_id
_entity_poly.type
_entity_poly.pdbx_seq_one_letter_code
_entity_poly.pdbx_strand_id
1 'polypeptide(L)'
;MYKLVALLVSLLTTNVVYAEKCNIEYLEEIEYTDIECQFYMGTQAYRNHVYSVAAAHWQYATKAEGRFEGDDSLKAMAQSTLNFLYYQGLGVKENKILAVNNWKEAVKKGDFEARRHLGFAYSDPAFKQKDAIKALGWYESVFMVAEKFDELDESDKNVYTDALDAAEKIRKQLSVEERGQSLEFARSTL
;
A
#
# COMPACT_ATOMS: atom_id res chain seq x y z
N MET A 1 -45.24 -46.35 -42.43
CA MET A 1 -45.01 -44.89 -42.50
C MET A 1 -44.44 -44.43 -41.16
N TYR A 2 -43.11 -44.40 -41.00
CA TYR A 2 -42.47 -43.95 -39.77
C TYR A 2 -42.25 -42.44 -39.81
N LYS A 3 -42.79 -41.71 -38.84
CA LYS A 3 -42.51 -40.28 -38.61
C LYS A 3 -41.11 -40.17 -37.98
N LEU A 4 -40.15 -39.57 -38.69
CA LEU A 4 -38.89 -39.12 -38.10
C LEU A 4 -39.19 -37.88 -37.22
N VAL A 5 -38.90 -37.99 -35.91
CA VAL A 5 -38.84 -36.86 -35.00
C VAL A 5 -37.44 -36.29 -35.08
N ALA A 6 -37.29 -35.09 -35.63
CA ALA A 6 -36.02 -34.37 -35.64
C ALA A 6 -35.76 -33.79 -34.24
N LEU A 7 -34.75 -34.33 -33.56
CA LEU A 7 -34.23 -33.81 -32.30
C LEU A 7 -33.33 -32.61 -32.62
N LEU A 8 -33.84 -31.39 -32.35
CA LEU A 8 -33.05 -30.16 -32.38
C LEU A 8 -32.11 -30.16 -31.17
N VAL A 9 -30.84 -30.49 -31.40
CA VAL A 9 -29.76 -30.28 -30.42
C VAL A 9 -29.40 -28.80 -30.46
N SER A 10 -29.85 -28.02 -29.48
CA SER A 10 -29.41 -26.65 -29.30
C SER A 10 -27.95 -26.66 -28.84
N LEU A 11 -27.01 -26.25 -29.70
CA LEU A 11 -25.65 -25.95 -29.28
C LEU A 11 -25.69 -24.74 -28.34
N LEU A 12 -25.48 -24.99 -27.04
CA LEU A 12 -25.11 -23.95 -26.10
C LEU A 12 -23.70 -23.49 -26.46
N THR A 13 -23.59 -22.41 -27.22
CA THR A 13 -22.30 -21.69 -27.33
C THR A 13 -22.03 -21.09 -25.97
N THR A 14 -21.19 -21.76 -25.17
CA THR A 14 -20.59 -21.11 -24.02
C THR A 14 -19.81 -19.93 -24.58
N ASN A 15 -20.30 -18.72 -24.38
CA ASN A 15 -19.50 -17.53 -24.60
C ASN A 15 -18.32 -17.68 -23.66
N VAL A 16 -17.16 -18.08 -24.20
CA VAL A 16 -15.91 -18.02 -23.47
C VAL A 16 -15.68 -16.53 -23.28
N VAL A 17 -16.03 -16.02 -22.10
CA VAL A 17 -15.64 -14.68 -21.68
C VAL A 17 -14.13 -14.78 -21.51
N TYR A 18 -13.39 -14.41 -22.55
CA TYR A 18 -11.94 -14.25 -22.41
C TYR A 18 -11.72 -13.15 -21.37
N ALA A 19 -10.96 -13.47 -20.33
CA ALA A 19 -10.53 -12.45 -19.38
C ALA A 19 -9.81 -11.35 -20.17
N GLU A 20 -10.22 -10.10 -19.98
CA GLU A 20 -9.49 -8.97 -20.53
C GLU A 20 -8.05 -9.03 -19.99
N LYS A 21 -7.07 -8.83 -20.87
CA LYS A 21 -5.65 -8.80 -20.50
C LYS A 21 -5.30 -7.48 -19.82
N CYS A 22 -4.25 -7.48 -19.02
CA CYS A 22 -3.73 -6.25 -18.44
C CYS A 22 -3.23 -5.30 -19.55
N ASN A 23 -3.59 -4.02 -19.43
CA ASN A 23 -3.20 -2.97 -20.38
C ASN A 23 -1.94 -2.23 -19.92
N ILE A 24 -0.91 -3.00 -19.57
CA ILE A 24 0.42 -2.51 -19.18
C ILE A 24 1.43 -3.26 -20.03
N GLU A 25 2.29 -2.54 -20.76
CA GLU A 25 3.19 -3.07 -21.80
C GLU A 25 4.02 -4.30 -21.36
N TYR A 26 4.45 -4.33 -20.09
CA TYR A 26 5.26 -5.42 -19.55
C TYR A 26 4.47 -6.49 -18.78
N LEU A 27 3.13 -6.42 -18.80
CA LEU A 27 2.21 -7.32 -18.09
C LEU A 27 1.09 -7.85 -19.00
N GLU A 28 1.27 -7.83 -20.32
CA GLU A 28 0.23 -8.23 -21.29
C GLU A 28 -0.18 -9.73 -21.22
N GLU A 29 0.56 -10.52 -20.45
CA GLU A 29 0.31 -11.94 -20.22
C GLU A 29 -0.61 -12.21 -19.01
N ILE A 30 -0.75 -11.24 -18.09
CA ILE A 30 -1.61 -11.39 -16.91
C ILE A 30 -3.04 -10.87 -17.17
N GLU A 31 -4.00 -11.42 -16.44
CA GLU A 31 -5.39 -11.00 -16.51
C GLU A 31 -5.55 -9.59 -15.92
N TYR A 32 -6.48 -8.80 -16.46
CA TYR A 32 -6.83 -7.49 -15.91
C TYR A 32 -7.23 -7.61 -14.43
N THR A 33 -7.92 -8.69 -14.06
CA THR A 33 -8.39 -8.96 -12.70
C THR A 33 -7.29 -9.40 -11.73
N ASP A 34 -6.05 -9.56 -12.20
CA ASP A 34 -4.90 -9.94 -11.38
C ASP A 34 -4.50 -8.81 -10.42
N ILE A 35 -4.06 -9.18 -9.20
CA ILE A 35 -3.68 -8.23 -8.15
C ILE A 35 -2.48 -7.39 -8.61
N GLU A 36 -1.51 -8.01 -9.29
CA GLU A 36 -0.32 -7.33 -9.82
C GLU A 36 -0.72 -6.29 -10.86
N CYS A 37 -1.56 -6.67 -11.83
CA CYS A 37 -2.08 -5.74 -12.83
C CYS A 37 -2.75 -4.53 -12.17
N GLN A 38 -3.65 -4.80 -11.22
CA GLN A 38 -4.43 -3.77 -10.55
C GLN A 38 -3.54 -2.86 -9.70
N PHE A 39 -2.56 -3.40 -8.99
CA PHE A 39 -1.60 -2.61 -8.24
C PHE A 39 -0.81 -1.64 -9.13
N TYR A 40 -0.30 -2.11 -10.27
CA TYR A 40 0.47 -1.26 -11.18
C TYR A 40 -0.38 -0.28 -11.98
N MET A 41 -1.62 -0.63 -12.35
CA MET A 41 -2.58 0.31 -12.93
C MET A 41 -2.89 1.45 -11.96
N GLY A 42 -3.08 1.11 -10.68
CA GLY A 42 -3.25 2.11 -9.61
C GLY A 42 -2.04 3.03 -9.48
N THR A 43 -0.83 2.46 -9.54
CA THR A 43 0.44 3.20 -9.50
C THR A 43 0.59 4.16 -10.68
N GLN A 44 0.26 3.73 -11.89
CA GLN A 44 0.28 4.60 -13.07
C GLN A 44 -0.76 5.73 -12.97
N ALA A 45 -1.98 5.41 -12.56
CA ALA A 45 -3.02 6.41 -12.33
C ALA A 45 -2.60 7.46 -11.28
N TYR A 46 -1.95 7.02 -10.20
CA TYR A 46 -1.41 7.92 -9.17
C TYR A 46 -0.34 8.86 -9.73
N ARG A 47 0.64 8.32 -10.48
CA ARG A 47 1.69 9.12 -11.14
C ARG A 47 1.11 10.14 -12.13
N ASN A 48 0.01 9.78 -12.78
CA ASN A 48 -0.75 10.65 -13.67
C ASN A 48 -1.75 11.56 -12.93
N HIS A 49 -1.73 11.59 -11.59
CA HIS A 49 -2.59 12.41 -10.74
C HIS A 49 -4.11 12.12 -10.89
N VAL A 50 -4.46 10.93 -11.40
CA VAL A 50 -5.84 10.44 -11.51
C VAL A 50 -6.19 9.61 -10.27
N TYR A 51 -6.21 10.29 -9.11
CA TYR A 51 -6.25 9.61 -7.81
C TYR A 51 -7.50 8.77 -7.53
N SER A 52 -8.65 9.15 -8.09
CA SER A 52 -9.88 8.34 -7.95
C SER A 52 -9.76 6.99 -8.64
N VAL A 53 -9.06 6.94 -9.78
CA VAL A 53 -8.76 5.69 -10.50
C VAL A 53 -7.71 4.89 -9.74
N ALA A 54 -6.67 5.54 -9.21
CA ALA A 54 -5.68 4.88 -8.36
C ALA A 54 -6.34 4.21 -7.15
N ALA A 55 -7.21 4.94 -6.45
CA ALA A 55 -7.97 4.43 -5.31
C ALA A 55 -8.84 3.22 -5.68
N ALA A 56 -9.51 3.25 -6.83
CA ALA A 56 -10.36 2.15 -7.28
C ALA A 56 -9.54 0.87 -7.52
N HIS A 57 -8.40 0.98 -8.20
CA HIS A 57 -7.49 -0.14 -8.45
C HIS A 57 -6.94 -0.74 -7.16
N TRP A 58 -6.42 0.09 -6.24
CA TRP A 58 -5.93 -0.42 -4.96
C TRP A 58 -7.04 -0.97 -4.05
N GLN A 59 -8.25 -0.40 -4.10
CA GLN A 59 -9.40 -0.96 -3.41
C GLN A 59 -9.81 -2.33 -3.97
N TYR A 60 -9.67 -2.53 -5.27
CA TYR A 60 -9.87 -3.85 -5.86
C TYR A 60 -8.79 -4.83 -5.37
N ALA A 61 -7.51 -4.47 -5.52
CA ALA A 61 -6.38 -5.32 -5.16
C ALA A 61 -6.48 -5.82 -3.70
N THR A 62 -6.78 -4.92 -2.75
CA THR A 62 -6.93 -5.27 -1.32
C THR A 62 -8.01 -6.30 -1.03
N LYS A 63 -9.06 -6.38 -1.85
CA LYS A 63 -10.22 -7.27 -1.66
C LYS A 63 -10.14 -8.56 -2.48
N ALA A 64 -9.31 -8.59 -3.52
CA ALA A 64 -9.18 -9.73 -4.40
C ALA A 64 -8.62 -10.96 -3.65
N GLU A 65 -9.03 -12.15 -4.08
CA GLU A 65 -8.47 -13.41 -3.58
C GLU A 65 -7.04 -13.58 -4.12
N GLY A 66 -6.08 -13.88 -3.23
CA GLY A 66 -4.71 -14.15 -3.64
C GLY A 66 -4.63 -15.51 -4.33
N ARG A 67 -3.94 -15.56 -5.47
CA ARG A 67 -3.76 -16.74 -6.32
C ARG A 67 -2.29 -17.12 -6.48
N PHE A 68 -1.39 -16.16 -6.36
CA PHE A 68 0.03 -16.32 -6.62
C PHE A 68 0.88 -15.94 -5.41
N GLU A 69 2.11 -16.44 -5.40
CA GLU A 69 3.12 -16.01 -4.44
C GLU A 69 3.41 -14.51 -4.62
N GLY A 70 3.43 -13.75 -3.52
CA GLY A 70 3.62 -12.30 -3.53
C GLY A 70 2.33 -11.47 -3.53
N ASP A 71 1.16 -12.07 -3.78
CA ASP A 71 -0.13 -11.36 -3.74
C ASP A 71 -0.40 -10.71 -2.38
N ASP A 72 -0.07 -11.40 -1.28
CA ASP A 72 -0.26 -10.85 0.06
C ASP A 72 0.59 -9.59 0.29
N SER A 73 1.81 -9.56 -0.24
CA SER A 73 2.69 -8.38 -0.21
C SER A 73 2.12 -7.24 -1.06
N LEU A 74 1.65 -7.52 -2.28
CA LEU A 74 0.99 -6.53 -3.15
C LEU A 74 -0.28 -5.97 -2.51
N LYS A 75 -1.07 -6.80 -1.83
CA LYS A 75 -2.26 -6.38 -1.08
C LYS A 75 -1.91 -5.48 0.09
N ALA A 76 -0.84 -5.79 0.82
CA ALA A 76 -0.35 -4.95 1.91
C ALA A 76 0.10 -3.58 1.37
N MET A 77 0.90 -3.56 0.30
CA MET A 77 1.31 -2.32 -0.38
C MET A 77 0.11 -1.52 -0.87
N ALA A 78 -0.83 -2.14 -1.58
CA ALA A 78 -2.06 -1.50 -2.05
C ALA A 78 -2.86 -0.89 -0.91
N GLN A 79 -2.97 -1.60 0.23
CA GLN A 79 -3.67 -1.10 1.41
C GLN A 79 -2.96 0.12 2.01
N SER A 80 -1.62 0.08 2.13
CA SER A 80 -0.82 1.17 2.65
C SER A 80 -0.89 2.41 1.75
N THR A 81 -0.83 2.26 0.42
CA THR A 81 -0.99 3.37 -0.52
C THR A 81 -2.43 3.91 -0.55
N LEU A 82 -3.45 3.06 -0.47
CA LEU A 82 -4.84 3.51 -0.35
C LEU A 82 -5.07 4.30 0.94
N ASN A 83 -4.46 3.91 2.05
CA ASN A 83 -4.50 4.67 3.29
C ASN A 83 -3.83 6.04 3.15
N PHE A 84 -2.76 6.16 2.35
CA PHE A 84 -2.17 7.46 2.03
C PHE A 84 -3.16 8.36 1.27
N LEU A 85 -3.93 7.81 0.33
CA LEU A 85 -5.00 8.57 -0.34
C LEU A 85 -6.08 9.02 0.64
N TYR A 86 -6.52 8.15 1.56
CA TYR A 86 -7.43 8.56 2.64
C TYR A 86 -6.82 9.64 3.52
N TYR A 87 -5.52 9.56 3.83
CA TYR A 87 -4.84 10.55 4.65
C TYR A 87 -4.79 11.94 4.00
N GLN A 88 -4.60 11.98 2.68
CA GLN A 88 -4.49 13.23 1.91
C GLN A 88 -5.83 13.72 1.34
N GLY A 89 -6.88 12.89 1.35
CA GLY A 89 -8.13 13.20 0.66
C GLY A 89 -8.01 13.20 -0.87
N LEU A 90 -7.08 12.44 -1.43
CA LEU A 90 -6.81 12.40 -2.87
C LEU A 90 -7.68 11.35 -3.54
N GLY A 91 -8.66 11.79 -4.34
CA GLY A 91 -9.56 10.90 -5.07
C GLY A 91 -10.55 10.12 -4.18
N VAL A 92 -10.45 10.26 -2.86
CA VAL A 92 -11.33 9.68 -1.83
C VAL A 92 -11.63 10.72 -0.76
N LYS A 93 -12.69 10.50 0.02
CA LYS A 93 -12.99 11.37 1.18
C LYS A 93 -11.88 11.26 2.22
N GLU A 94 -11.31 12.39 2.62
CA GLU A 94 -10.24 12.42 3.62
C GLU A 94 -10.66 11.76 4.94
N ASN A 95 -9.77 10.93 5.49
CA ASN A 95 -9.86 10.35 6.82
C ASN A 95 -8.47 10.02 7.39
N LYS A 96 -7.76 11.05 7.88
CA LYS A 96 -6.42 10.92 8.49
C LYS A 96 -6.37 9.94 9.68
N ILE A 97 -7.43 9.89 10.49
CA ILE A 97 -7.50 9.02 11.68
C ILE A 97 -7.59 7.55 11.26
N LEU A 98 -8.42 7.23 10.27
CA LEU A 98 -8.52 5.88 9.71
C LEU A 98 -7.16 5.44 9.16
N ALA A 99 -6.51 6.28 8.34
CA ALA A 99 -5.22 5.96 7.75
C ALA A 99 -4.15 5.66 8.83
N VAL A 100 -4.04 6.52 9.85
CA VAL A 100 -3.09 6.32 10.96
C VAL A 100 -3.38 5.04 11.75
N ASN A 101 -4.64 4.72 12.02
CA ASN A 101 -4.98 3.48 12.71
C ASN A 101 -4.67 2.26 11.86
N ASN A 102 -4.96 2.30 10.56
CA ASN A 102 -4.66 1.19 9.66
C ASN A 102 -3.14 0.96 9.52
N TRP A 103 -2.33 2.02 9.44
CA TRP A 103 -0.87 1.88 9.42
C TRP A 103 -0.33 1.30 10.74
N LYS A 104 -0.89 1.66 11.90
CA LYS A 104 -0.52 1.02 13.17
C LYS A 104 -0.81 -0.49 13.16
N GLU A 105 -1.94 -0.91 12.60
CA GLU A 105 -2.24 -2.34 12.46
C GLU A 105 -1.34 -3.02 11.41
N ALA A 106 -0.95 -2.31 10.36
CA ALA A 106 -0.02 -2.82 9.35
C ALA A 106 1.38 -3.05 9.94
N VAL A 107 1.88 -2.14 10.78
CA VAL A 107 3.15 -2.34 11.51
C VAL A 107 3.13 -3.63 12.33
N LYS A 108 2.03 -3.94 13.02
CA LYS A 108 1.88 -5.20 13.79
C LYS A 108 1.94 -6.45 12.92
N LYS A 109 1.69 -6.32 11.62
CA LYS A 109 1.77 -7.40 10.62
C LYS A 109 3.10 -7.42 9.88
N GLY A 110 4.06 -6.56 10.27
CA GLY A 110 5.37 -6.49 9.64
C GLY A 110 5.48 -5.56 8.43
N ASP A 111 4.48 -4.70 8.18
CA ASP A 111 4.56 -3.72 7.08
C ASP A 111 5.65 -2.66 7.37
N PHE A 112 6.71 -2.70 6.57
CA PHE A 112 7.87 -1.82 6.69
C PHE A 112 7.54 -0.36 6.28
N GLU A 113 6.80 -0.17 5.18
CA GLU A 113 6.37 1.15 4.68
C GLU A 113 5.45 1.87 5.67
N ALA A 114 4.57 1.14 6.36
CA ALA A 114 3.64 1.71 7.33
C ALA A 114 4.35 2.53 8.44
N ARG A 115 5.58 2.15 8.82
CA ARG A 115 6.39 2.90 9.79
C ARG A 115 6.74 4.30 9.27
N ARG A 116 7.16 4.42 8.00
CA ARG A 116 7.41 5.70 7.34
C ARG A 116 6.16 6.55 7.24
N HIS A 117 5.02 5.95 6.87
CA HIS A 117 3.75 6.67 6.82
C HIS A 117 3.30 7.22 8.19
N LEU A 118 3.55 6.48 9.27
CA LEU A 118 3.28 6.97 10.62
C LEU A 118 4.22 8.14 10.99
N GLY A 119 5.51 8.05 10.68
CA GLY A 119 6.45 9.17 10.85
C GLY A 119 5.99 10.43 10.12
N PHE A 120 5.56 10.26 8.86
CA PHE A 120 4.96 11.35 8.07
C PHE A 120 3.69 11.90 8.74
N ALA A 121 2.79 11.02 9.17
CA ALA A 121 1.52 11.45 9.72
C ALA A 121 1.66 12.26 11.02
N TYR A 122 2.58 11.86 11.90
CA TYR A 122 2.83 12.58 13.15
C TYR A 122 3.66 13.85 12.96
N SER A 123 4.35 14.02 11.83
CA SER A 123 5.04 15.26 11.48
C SER A 123 4.17 16.25 10.70
N ASP A 124 3.09 15.79 10.06
CA ASP A 124 2.16 16.62 9.27
C ASP A 124 1.48 17.70 10.14
N PRO A 125 1.71 19.00 9.87
CA PRO A 125 1.03 20.09 10.55
C PRO A 125 -0.51 20.05 10.44
N ALA A 126 -1.06 19.43 9.38
CA ALA A 126 -2.49 19.28 9.18
C ALA A 126 -3.10 18.15 10.03
N PHE A 127 -2.29 17.26 10.60
CA PHE A 127 -2.78 16.23 11.50
C PHE A 127 -2.99 16.76 12.91
N LYS A 128 -4.23 16.72 13.39
CA LYS A 128 -4.58 17.22 14.73
C LYS A 128 -3.84 16.53 15.88
N GLN A 129 -3.34 15.31 15.66
CA GLN A 129 -2.55 14.56 16.65
C GLN A 129 -1.05 14.56 16.34
N LYS A 130 -0.56 15.51 15.55
CA LYS A 130 0.88 15.66 15.27
C LYS A 130 1.69 15.72 16.56
N ASP A 131 2.84 15.07 16.55
CA ASP A 131 3.68 14.82 17.71
C ASP A 131 5.09 14.52 17.21
N ALA A 132 6.01 15.48 17.37
CA ALA A 132 7.36 15.36 16.80
C ALA A 132 8.18 14.22 17.43
N ILE A 133 7.89 13.88 18.69
CA ILE A 133 8.55 12.76 19.39
C ILE A 133 8.09 11.45 18.78
N LYS A 134 6.78 11.27 18.58
CA LYS A 134 6.25 10.08 17.89
C LYS A 134 6.68 10.03 16.43
N ALA A 135 6.73 11.16 15.75
CA ALA A 135 7.19 11.23 14.36
C ALA A 135 8.62 10.72 14.25
N LEU A 136 9.53 11.25 15.08
CA LEU A 136 10.92 10.78 15.12
C LEU A 136 10.98 9.29 15.48
N GLY A 137 10.23 8.84 16.49
CA GLY A 137 10.33 7.45 16.93
C GLY A 137 9.75 6.45 15.92
N TRP A 138 8.73 6.83 15.15
CA TRP A 138 8.27 6.02 14.02
C TRP A 138 9.33 5.91 12.92
N TYR A 139 9.98 7.02 12.54
CA TYR A 139 11.08 6.96 11.58
C TYR A 139 12.28 6.17 12.13
N GLU A 140 12.64 6.35 13.39
CA GLU A 140 13.73 5.59 14.03
C GLU A 140 13.42 4.09 14.12
N SER A 141 12.14 3.71 14.25
CA SER A 141 11.73 2.30 14.26
C SER A 141 12.05 1.58 12.93
N VAL A 142 12.17 2.29 11.81
CA VAL A 142 12.58 1.72 10.51
C VAL A 142 13.99 1.14 10.59
N PHE A 143 14.94 1.89 11.16
CA PHE A 143 16.33 1.46 11.28
C PHE A 143 16.53 0.39 12.37
N MET A 144 15.56 0.24 13.28
CA MET A 144 15.61 -0.76 14.34
C MET A 144 15.20 -2.15 13.85
N VAL A 145 14.29 -2.21 12.86
CA VAL A 145 13.86 -3.47 12.26
C VAL A 145 14.68 -3.84 11.01
N ALA A 146 15.29 -2.86 10.33
CA ALA A 146 16.20 -3.14 9.23
C ALA A 146 17.50 -3.77 9.75
N GLU A 147 17.79 -5.02 9.34
CA GLU A 147 19.02 -5.71 9.74
C GLU A 147 20.27 -5.06 9.13
N LYS A 148 20.28 -4.89 7.80
CA LYS A 148 21.32 -4.17 7.04
C LYS A 148 20.74 -3.49 5.81
N PHE A 149 21.12 -2.24 5.56
CA PHE A 149 20.67 -1.48 4.39
C PHE A 149 20.96 -2.18 3.05
N ASP A 150 22.14 -2.79 2.91
CA ASP A 150 22.56 -3.47 1.68
C ASP A 150 21.78 -4.76 1.40
N GLU A 151 21.10 -5.31 2.42
CA GLU A 151 20.29 -6.53 2.31
C GLU A 151 18.80 -6.23 2.10
N LEU A 152 18.40 -4.95 2.13
CA LEU A 152 17.04 -4.53 1.82
C LEU A 152 16.75 -4.67 0.32
N ASP A 153 15.50 -4.95 -0.04
CA ASP A 153 15.05 -4.79 -1.41
C ASP A 153 14.99 -3.30 -1.81
N GLU A 154 14.87 -3.01 -3.10
CA GLU A 154 14.88 -1.63 -3.59
C GLU A 154 13.71 -0.79 -3.05
N SER A 155 12.53 -1.40 -2.80
CA SER A 155 11.42 -0.70 -2.15
C SER A 155 11.77 -0.27 -0.74
N ASP A 156 12.28 -1.19 0.07
CA ASP A 156 12.64 -0.96 1.47
C ASP A 156 13.82 0.01 1.60
N LYS A 157 14.77 0.03 0.66
CA LYS A 157 15.84 1.06 0.62
C LYS A 157 15.28 2.47 0.48
N ASN A 158 14.24 2.66 -0.33
CA ASN A 158 13.59 3.97 -0.48
C ASN A 158 12.90 4.38 0.83
N VAL A 159 12.19 3.45 1.48
CA VAL A 159 11.56 3.69 2.79
C VAL A 159 12.60 4.07 3.84
N TYR A 160 13.71 3.32 3.88
CA TYR A 160 14.82 3.58 4.80
C TYR A 160 15.42 4.96 4.58
N THR A 161 15.71 5.33 3.33
CA THR A 161 16.33 6.63 2.99
C THR A 161 15.40 7.79 3.33
N ASP A 162 14.12 7.68 2.99
CA ASP A 162 13.11 8.69 3.32
C ASP A 162 12.96 8.87 4.84
N ALA A 163 12.94 7.75 5.58
CA ALA A 163 12.88 7.78 7.03
C ALA A 163 14.12 8.45 7.62
N LEU A 164 15.31 8.18 7.07
CA LEU A 164 16.58 8.75 7.54
C LEU A 164 16.58 10.26 7.38
N ASP A 165 16.27 10.74 6.18
CA ASP A 165 16.20 12.16 5.86
C ASP A 165 15.20 12.91 6.75
N ALA A 166 14.03 12.31 6.99
CA ALA A 166 13.00 12.89 7.84
C ALA A 166 13.41 12.88 9.32
N ALA A 167 13.97 11.77 9.81
CA ALA A 167 14.46 11.65 11.17
C ALA A 167 15.55 12.67 11.47
N GLU A 168 16.51 12.88 10.56
CA GLU A 168 17.57 13.87 10.73
C GLU A 168 17.04 15.30 10.85
N LYS A 169 16.02 15.65 10.06
CA LYS A 169 15.38 16.97 10.10
C LYS A 169 14.68 17.20 11.44
N ILE A 170 13.91 16.22 11.91
CA ILE A 170 13.19 16.31 13.18
C ILE A 170 14.16 16.32 14.36
N ARG A 171 15.20 15.46 14.34
CA ARG A 171 16.19 15.36 15.42
C ARG A 171 16.89 16.69 15.70
N LYS A 172 17.14 17.51 14.68
CA LYS A 172 17.72 18.87 14.81
C LYS A 172 16.82 19.84 15.58
N GLN A 173 15.52 19.57 15.65
CA GLN A 173 14.52 20.42 16.31
C GLN A 173 14.22 19.97 17.75
N LEU A 174 14.55 18.74 18.11
CA LEU A 174 14.30 18.17 19.43
C LEU A 174 15.51 18.29 20.36
N SER A 175 15.24 18.49 21.65
CA SER A 175 16.22 18.40 22.73
C SER A 175 16.75 16.98 22.92
N VAL A 176 17.81 16.82 23.71
CA VAL A 176 18.37 15.50 24.03
C VAL A 176 17.35 14.62 24.77
N GLU A 177 16.59 15.20 25.69
CA GLU A 177 15.54 14.51 26.45
C GLU A 177 14.44 13.99 25.53
N GLU A 178 13.92 14.83 24.63
CA GLU A 178 12.87 14.47 23.67
C GLU A 178 13.33 13.39 22.68
N ARG A 179 14.61 13.40 22.28
CA ARG A 179 15.21 12.32 21.49
C ARG A 179 15.27 11.00 22.28
N GLY A 180 15.53 11.06 23.58
CA GLY A 180 15.45 9.90 24.47
C GLY A 180 14.04 9.31 24.49
N GLN A 181 13.03 10.15 24.65
CA GLN A 181 11.61 9.75 24.61
C GLN A 181 11.20 9.18 23.25
N SER A 182 11.70 9.74 22.15
CA SER A 182 11.51 9.20 20.81
C SER A 182 12.05 7.78 20.67
N LEU A 183 13.26 7.54 21.18
CA LEU A 183 13.89 6.23 21.14
C LEU A 183 13.14 5.20 22.01
N GLU A 184 12.66 5.60 23.19
CA GLU A 184 11.79 4.76 24.02
C GLU A 184 10.48 4.43 23.29
N PHE A 185 9.86 5.42 22.66
CA PHE A 185 8.68 5.21 21.83
C PHE A 185 8.97 4.24 20.69
N ALA A 186 10.06 4.43 19.93
CA ALA A 186 10.44 3.55 18.81
C ALA A 186 10.54 2.08 19.26
N ARG A 187 11.21 1.82 20.39
CA ARG A 187 11.35 0.47 20.98
C ARG A 187 10.01 -0.16 21.36
N SER A 188 9.02 0.65 21.76
CA SER A 188 7.68 0.16 22.08
C SER A 188 6.85 -0.27 20.87
N THR A 189 7.36 -0.04 19.65
CA THR A 189 6.69 -0.34 18.36
C THR A 189 7.31 -1.51 17.60
N LEU A 190 8.27 -2.20 18.22
CA LEU A 190 8.88 -3.44 17.74
C LEU A 190 8.04 -4.63 18.19
#